data_AF-A0A2V5NYD8-F1
#
_entry.id   AF-A0A2V5NYD8-F1
#
_cell.length_a   1.000
_cell.length_b   1.000
_cell.length_c   1.000
_cell.angle_alpha   90.00
_cell.angle_beta   90.00
_cell.angle_gamma   90.00
#
_symmetry.space_group_name_H-M   'P 1'
#
loop_
_entity.id
_entity.type
_entity.pdbx_description
1 polymer ?
#
loop_
_entity_poly.entity_id
_entity_poly.type
_entity_poly.pdbx_seq_one_letter_code
_entity_poly.pdbx_strand_id
1 'polypeptide(L)'
;MKLLKLAFRREMAVPTLALTFASGASVALIVARVLWTGNIRYVFLVWNLFLAWVPLILALLACEKYQSGSGRNWRFYALSGAWLLFFPNAPYIFTDLIHLTNRYFAHFWVDMVLILLCALTGLVLGFVSLFLMQAVVTRMLGRLASWIFIAAVTGLSGFGI
;
A
#
# COMPACT_ATOMS: atom_id res chain seq x y z
N MET A 1 -11.92 4.16 -18.77
CA MET A 1 -12.58 5.25 -18.00
C MET A 1 -13.50 4.76 -16.86
N LYS A 2 -13.48 3.47 -16.46
CA LYS A 2 -14.26 2.94 -15.32
C LYS A 2 -13.45 2.81 -14.02
N LEU A 3 -12.12 2.65 -14.11
CA LEU A 3 -11.14 2.75 -13.02
C LEU A 3 -11.31 4.00 -12.16
N LEU A 4 -11.41 5.17 -12.80
CA LEU A 4 -11.66 6.44 -12.10
C LEU A 4 -13.00 6.42 -11.37
N LYS A 5 -14.08 5.90 -11.96
CA LYS A 5 -15.42 5.89 -11.34
C LYS A 5 -15.51 5.03 -10.07
N LEU A 6 -14.72 3.97 -9.95
CA LEU A 6 -14.69 3.12 -8.75
C LEU A 6 -13.82 3.72 -7.65
N ALA A 7 -12.66 4.28 -8.02
CA ALA A 7 -11.83 5.08 -7.11
C ALA A 7 -12.58 6.35 -6.64
N PHE A 8 -13.47 6.89 -7.47
CA PHE A 8 -14.35 8.04 -7.21
C PHE A 8 -15.75 7.68 -6.66
N ARG A 9 -15.95 6.53 -6.01
CA ARG A 9 -17.03 6.51 -5.01
C ARG A 9 -16.64 7.51 -3.91
N ARG A 10 -17.56 8.43 -3.56
CA ARG A 10 -17.34 9.58 -2.65
C ARG A 10 -16.51 9.24 -1.38
N GLU A 11 -16.66 8.02 -0.87
CA GLU A 11 -15.99 7.52 0.33
C GLU A 11 -14.51 7.14 0.14
N MET A 12 -14.09 6.76 -1.07
CA MET A 12 -12.70 6.37 -1.36
C MET A 12 -11.89 7.45 -2.11
N ALA A 13 -12.56 8.44 -2.69
CA ALA A 13 -11.91 9.55 -3.40
C ALA A 13 -11.05 10.41 -2.45
N VAL A 14 -11.59 10.73 -1.27
CA VAL A 14 -10.88 11.56 -0.27
C VAL A 14 -9.61 10.87 0.25
N PRO A 15 -9.64 9.60 0.72
CA PRO A 15 -8.43 8.93 1.19
C PRO A 15 -7.44 8.68 0.05
N THR A 16 -7.88 8.34 -1.16
CA THR A 16 -6.94 8.16 -2.29
C THR A 16 -6.26 9.47 -2.68
N LEU A 17 -6.98 10.59 -2.72
CA LEU A 17 -6.40 11.92 -2.94
C LEU A 17 -5.43 12.31 -1.83
N ALA A 18 -5.82 12.12 -0.57
CA ALA A 18 -4.94 12.37 0.58
C ALA A 18 -3.66 11.54 0.51
N LEU A 19 -3.74 10.27 0.09
CA LEU A 19 -2.59 9.39 -0.08
C LEU A 19 -1.72 9.78 -1.28
N THR A 20 -2.31 10.22 -2.40
CA THR A 20 -1.51 10.77 -3.51
C THR A 20 -0.75 12.02 -3.10
N PHE A 21 -1.40 12.90 -2.33
CA PHE A 21 -0.76 14.11 -1.81
C PHE A 21 0.34 13.77 -0.80
N ALA A 22 0.07 12.89 0.16
CA ALA A 22 1.06 12.43 1.13
C ALA A 22 2.25 11.73 0.45
N SER A 23 2.00 10.95 -0.60
CA SER A 23 3.07 10.32 -1.39
C SER A 23 3.90 11.38 -2.13
N GLY A 24 3.27 12.35 -2.76
CA GLY A 24 3.94 13.46 -3.42
C GLY A 24 4.78 14.30 -2.44
N ALA A 25 4.24 14.59 -1.26
CA ALA A 25 4.97 15.28 -0.19
C ALA A 25 6.18 14.47 0.29
N SER A 26 6.03 13.15 0.45
CA SER A 26 7.12 12.25 0.86
C SER A 26 8.24 12.23 -0.17
N VAL A 27 7.90 12.13 -1.46
CA VAL A 27 8.87 12.19 -2.56
C VAL A 27 9.56 13.56 -2.62
N ALA A 28 8.81 14.66 -2.46
CA ALA A 28 9.38 16.01 -2.44
C ALA A 28 10.38 16.20 -1.29
N LEU A 29 10.06 15.69 -0.10
CA LEU A 29 10.98 15.71 1.05
C LEU A 29 12.24 14.87 0.82
N ILE A 30 12.11 13.69 0.18
CA ILE A 30 13.27 12.87 -0.22
C ILE A 30 14.16 13.65 -1.20
N VAL A 31 13.57 14.28 -2.23
CA VAL A 31 14.32 15.07 -3.21
C VAL A 31 15.01 16.25 -2.53
N ALA A 32 14.32 17.00 -1.67
CA ALA A 32 14.91 18.11 -0.92
C ALA A 32 16.09 17.66 -0.05
N ARG A 33 15.97 16.50 0.63
CA ARG A 33 17.04 15.90 1.43
C ARG A 33 18.23 15.49 0.56
N VAL A 34 18.00 14.90 -0.61
CA VAL A 34 19.06 14.54 -1.56
C VAL A 34 19.78 15.78 -2.08
N LEU A 35 19.06 16.85 -2.39
CA LEU A 35 19.66 18.13 -2.83
C LEU A 35 20.48 18.80 -1.73
N TRP A 36 20.04 18.71 -0.46
CA TRP A 36 20.76 19.32 0.66
C TRP A 36 22.01 18.50 1.06
N THR A 37 21.89 17.18 1.17
CA THR A 37 22.95 16.31 1.70
C THR A 37 23.83 15.68 0.61
N GLY A 38 23.43 15.77 -0.66
CA GLY A 38 24.07 15.08 -1.79
C GLY A 38 23.96 13.56 -1.75
N ASN A 39 23.22 13.00 -0.79
CA ASN A 39 23.26 11.58 -0.48
C ASN A 39 21.98 10.87 -0.94
N ILE A 40 22.13 9.89 -1.84
CA ILE A 40 21.02 9.16 -2.49
C ILE A 40 20.49 7.97 -1.69
N ARG A 41 20.97 7.76 -0.44
CA ARG A 41 20.67 6.55 0.33
C ARG A 41 19.18 6.31 0.56
N TYR A 42 18.32 7.32 0.59
CA TYR A 42 16.88 7.16 0.82
C TYR A 42 16.02 7.13 -0.45
N VAL A 43 16.63 7.15 -1.63
CA VAL A 43 15.89 7.07 -2.90
C VAL A 43 15.14 5.74 -3.03
N PHE A 44 15.60 4.65 -2.39
CA PHE A 44 14.88 3.38 -2.37
C PHE A 44 13.50 3.47 -1.69
N LEU A 45 13.26 4.44 -0.79
CA LEU A 45 11.94 4.64 -0.20
C LEU A 45 10.89 5.06 -1.24
N VAL A 46 11.31 5.79 -2.28
CA VAL A 46 10.43 6.13 -3.41
C VAL A 46 9.96 4.85 -4.12
N TRP A 47 10.87 3.88 -4.27
CA TRP A 47 10.56 2.58 -4.85
C TRP A 47 9.63 1.76 -3.95
N ASN A 48 9.91 1.72 -2.64
CA ASN A 48 9.04 1.03 -1.68
C ASN A 48 7.64 1.64 -1.60
N LEU A 49 7.55 2.97 -1.66
CA LEU A 49 6.27 3.68 -1.71
C LEU A 49 5.53 3.40 -3.02
N PHE A 50 6.23 3.37 -4.16
CA PHE A 50 5.64 2.96 -5.44
C PHE A 50 5.08 1.53 -5.38
N LEU A 51 5.84 0.59 -4.82
CA LEU A 51 5.39 -0.78 -4.62
C LEU A 51 4.18 -0.87 -3.66
N ALA A 52 4.05 0.03 -2.67
CA ALA A 52 2.87 0.08 -1.79
C ALA A 52 1.59 0.56 -2.48
N TRP A 53 1.68 1.25 -3.62
CA TRP A 53 0.53 1.58 -4.46
C TRP A 53 0.01 0.35 -5.25
N VAL A 54 0.86 -0.63 -5.53
CA VAL A 54 0.52 -1.80 -6.36
C VAL A 54 -0.63 -2.62 -5.76
N PRO A 55 -0.64 -3.00 -4.46
CA PRO A 55 -1.77 -3.68 -3.84
C PRO A 55 -3.09 -2.92 -3.99
N LEU A 56 -3.09 -1.60 -3.80
CA LEU A 56 -4.32 -0.81 -3.95
C LEU A 56 -4.85 -0.87 -5.39
N ILE A 57 -3.98 -0.71 -6.39
CA ILE A 57 -4.37 -0.77 -7.80
C ILE A 57 -4.93 -2.15 -8.16
N LEU A 58 -4.27 -3.22 -7.72
CA LEU A 58 -4.72 -4.59 -7.96
C LEU A 58 -6.07 -4.88 -7.29
N ALA A 59 -6.29 -4.40 -6.06
CA ALA A 59 -7.57 -4.53 -5.36
C ALA A 59 -8.70 -3.79 -6.07
N LEU A 60 -8.45 -2.58 -6.58
CA LEU A 60 -9.43 -1.82 -7.38
C LEU A 60 -9.79 -2.55 -8.68
N LEU A 61 -8.80 -3.08 -9.40
CA LEU A 61 -9.01 -3.86 -10.63
C LEU A 61 -9.82 -5.14 -10.36
N ALA A 62 -9.51 -5.85 -9.27
CA ALA A 62 -10.26 -7.04 -8.86
C ALA A 62 -11.72 -6.70 -8.51
N CYS A 63 -11.95 -5.60 -7.79
CA CYS A 63 -13.28 -5.13 -7.42
C CYS A 63 -14.13 -4.73 -8.64
N GLU A 64 -13.52 -4.03 -9.61
CA GLU A 64 -14.20 -3.65 -10.86
C GLU A 64 -14.61 -4.89 -11.67
N LYS A 65 -13.70 -5.87 -11.80
CA LYS A 65 -14.01 -7.13 -12.52
C LYS A 65 -15.14 -7.90 -11.85
N TYR A 66 -15.18 -7.93 -10.52
CA TYR A 66 -16.27 -8.54 -9.78
C TYR A 66 -17.62 -7.85 -10.04
N GLN A 67 -17.65 -6.51 -10.07
CA GLN A 67 -18.89 -5.74 -10.29
C GLN A 67 -19.40 -5.77 -11.74
N SER A 68 -18.54 -5.99 -12.72
CA SER A 68 -18.91 -5.97 -14.15
C SER A 68 -19.70 -7.20 -14.62
N GLY A 69 -20.12 -8.11 -13.73
CA GLY A 69 -20.92 -9.30 -14.08
C GLY A 69 -20.17 -10.39 -14.83
N SER A 70 -18.91 -10.15 -15.23
CA SER A 70 -17.99 -11.15 -15.82
C SER A 70 -17.35 -12.00 -14.71
N GLY A 71 -18.22 -12.50 -13.82
CA GLY A 71 -17.91 -13.09 -12.53
C GLY A 71 -16.80 -14.13 -12.57
N ARG A 72 -15.99 -14.15 -11.51
CA ARG A 72 -15.09 -15.26 -11.12
C ARG A 72 -14.24 -15.84 -12.26
N ASN A 73 -13.88 -15.00 -13.24
CA ASN A 73 -12.98 -15.41 -14.31
C ASN A 73 -11.55 -15.60 -13.81
N TRP A 74 -10.73 -16.37 -14.53
CA TRP A 74 -9.31 -16.60 -14.21
C TRP A 74 -8.56 -15.29 -13.91
N ARG A 75 -8.90 -14.21 -14.63
CA ARG A 75 -8.33 -12.87 -14.44
C ARG A 75 -8.57 -12.30 -13.04
N PHE A 76 -9.71 -12.56 -12.42
CA PHE A 76 -9.98 -12.13 -11.04
C PHE A 76 -9.05 -12.87 -10.07
N TYR A 77 -8.92 -14.20 -10.22
CA TYR A 77 -8.01 -14.98 -9.40
C TYR A 77 -6.54 -14.59 -9.58
N ALA A 78 -6.12 -14.30 -10.81
CA ALA A 78 -4.79 -13.80 -11.10
C ALA A 78 -4.53 -12.45 -10.42
N LEU A 79 -5.48 -11.51 -10.48
CA LEU A 79 -5.37 -10.22 -9.80
C LEU A 79 -5.34 -10.35 -8.28
N SER A 80 -6.18 -11.22 -7.71
CA SER A 80 -6.20 -11.47 -6.26
C SER A 80 -4.95 -12.19 -5.77
N GLY A 81 -4.40 -13.11 -6.56
CA GLY A 81 -3.13 -13.77 -6.27
C GLY A 81 -1.95 -12.80 -6.34
N ALA A 82 -1.90 -11.97 -7.39
CA ALA A 82 -0.90 -10.90 -7.50
C ALA A 82 -1.02 -9.91 -6.33
N TRP A 83 -2.24 -9.53 -5.96
CA TRP A 83 -2.47 -8.66 -4.80
C TRP A 83 -1.88 -9.24 -3.52
N LEU A 84 -2.10 -10.54 -3.26
CA LEU A 84 -1.62 -11.21 -2.05
C LEU A 84 -0.08 -11.29 -2.02
N LEU A 85 0.56 -11.39 -3.18
CA LEU A 85 2.01 -11.39 -3.31
C LEU A 85 2.63 -10.01 -3.03
N PHE A 86 1.98 -8.93 -3.45
CA PHE A 86 2.46 -7.56 -3.22
C PHE A 86 1.99 -6.95 -1.91
N PHE A 87 0.96 -7.53 -1.25
CA PHE A 87 0.41 -7.02 0.00
C PHE A 87 1.43 -6.87 1.14
N PRO A 88 2.35 -7.84 1.39
CA PRO A 88 3.36 -7.72 2.43
C PRO A 88 4.29 -6.50 2.28
N ASN A 89 4.40 -5.92 1.08
CA ASN A 89 5.23 -4.75 0.86
C ASN A 89 4.70 -3.48 1.58
N ALA A 90 3.39 -3.38 1.82
CA ALA A 90 2.82 -2.24 2.54
C ALA A 90 3.32 -2.15 4.00
N PRO A 91 3.24 -3.21 4.84
CA PRO A 91 3.86 -3.20 6.17
C PRO A 91 5.39 -3.28 6.12
N TYR A 92 6.00 -3.82 5.07
CA TYR A 92 7.46 -3.94 4.94
C TYR A 92 8.20 -2.60 5.08
N ILE A 93 7.62 -1.47 4.65
CA ILE A 93 8.27 -0.14 4.76
C ILE A 93 8.62 0.19 6.22
N PHE A 94 7.90 -0.35 7.22
CA PHE A 94 8.27 -0.17 8.63
C PHE A 94 9.63 -0.78 8.97
N THR A 95 10.03 -1.85 8.30
CA THR A 95 11.33 -2.51 8.50
C THR A 95 12.48 -1.63 8.03
N ASP A 96 12.22 -0.68 7.11
CA ASP A 96 13.24 0.26 6.65
C ASP A 96 13.76 1.17 7.77
N LEU A 97 13.05 1.26 8.90
CA LEU A 97 13.53 1.92 10.12
C LEU A 97 14.84 1.32 10.64
N ILE A 98 15.14 0.05 10.35
CA ILE A 98 16.41 -0.58 10.74
C ILE A 98 17.61 0.16 10.13
N HIS A 99 17.44 0.82 8.97
CA HIS A 99 18.49 1.61 8.34
C HIS A 99 18.89 2.85 9.16
N LEU A 100 18.05 3.34 10.08
CA LEU A 100 18.39 4.39 11.04
C LEU A 100 19.31 3.90 12.16
N THR A 101 19.16 2.65 12.60
CA THR A 101 19.92 2.10 13.74
C THR A 101 21.40 1.87 13.40
N ASN A 102 21.74 1.71 12.12
CA ASN A 102 23.05 1.24 11.72
C ASN A 102 24.18 2.30 11.81
N ARG A 103 23.91 3.56 12.20
CA ARG A 103 24.90 4.59 12.59
C ARG A 103 24.20 5.88 13.05
N TYR A 104 24.57 6.43 14.22
CA TYR A 104 24.14 7.75 14.66
C TYR A 104 24.69 8.84 13.72
N PHE A 105 23.81 9.46 12.93
CA PHE A 105 24.14 10.57 12.02
C PHE A 105 23.50 11.89 12.49
N ALA A 106 24.11 13.01 12.10
CA ALA A 106 23.66 14.38 12.41
C ALA A 106 22.22 14.73 11.98
N HIS A 107 21.59 13.88 11.14
CA HIS A 107 20.26 14.12 10.54
C HIS A 107 19.22 13.07 10.97
N PHE A 108 19.48 12.36 12.09
CA PHE A 108 18.65 11.25 12.58
C PHE A 108 17.15 11.57 12.58
N TRP A 109 16.74 12.72 13.14
CA TRP A 109 15.34 13.11 13.23
C TRP A 109 14.68 13.33 11.87
N VAL A 110 15.41 13.92 10.92
CA VAL A 110 14.90 14.19 9.56
C VAL A 110 14.69 12.86 8.83
N ASP A 111 15.67 11.98 8.87
CA ASP A 111 15.61 10.68 8.21
C ASP A 111 14.54 9.77 8.86
N MET A 112 14.34 9.86 10.18
CA MET A 112 13.30 9.13 10.92
C MET A 112 11.90 9.57 10.51
N VAL A 113 11.64 10.87 10.51
CA VAL A 113 10.34 11.43 10.10
C VAL A 113 10.04 11.08 8.65
N LEU A 114 11.04 11.13 7.77
CA LEU A 114 10.89 10.81 6.36
C LEU A 114 10.53 9.33 6.14
N ILE A 115 11.19 8.39 6.83
CA ILE A 115 10.84 6.97 6.77
C ILE A 115 9.45 6.73 7.36
N LEU A 116 9.13 7.31 8.52
CA LEU A 116 7.82 7.16 9.15
C LEU A 116 6.68 7.69 8.28
N LEU A 117 6.86 8.81 7.60
CA LEU A 117 5.88 9.35 6.66
C LEU A 117 5.62 8.38 5.50
N CYS A 118 6.68 7.80 4.93
CA CYS A 118 6.55 6.79 3.88
C CYS A 118 5.86 5.52 4.41
N ALA A 119 6.27 5.04 5.59
CA ALA A 119 5.75 3.84 6.21
C ALA A 119 4.27 3.95 6.57
N LEU A 120 3.85 5.07 7.17
CA LEU A 120 2.46 5.34 7.47
C LEU A 120 1.61 5.46 6.21
N THR A 121 2.12 6.15 5.17
CA THR A 121 1.42 6.25 3.88
C THR A 121 1.25 4.88 3.23
N GLY A 122 2.31 4.07 3.19
CA GLY A 122 2.27 2.69 2.69
C GLY A 122 1.31 1.80 3.48
N LEU A 123 1.29 1.91 4.81
CA LEU A 123 0.40 1.16 5.68
C LEU A 123 -1.07 1.50 5.43
N VAL A 124 -1.40 2.80 5.29
CA VAL A 124 -2.78 3.21 4.99
C VAL A 124 -3.19 2.73 3.59
N LEU A 125 -2.30 2.78 2.59
CA LEU A 125 -2.54 2.17 1.27
C LEU A 125 -2.84 0.67 1.39
N GLY A 126 -2.04 -0.04 2.20
CA GLY A 126 -2.24 -1.45 2.53
C GLY A 126 -3.63 -1.70 3.14
N PHE A 127 -4.01 -0.96 4.18
CA PHE A 127 -5.31 -1.08 4.82
C PHE A 127 -6.48 -0.84 3.87
N VAL A 128 -6.42 0.22 3.05
CA VAL A 128 -7.46 0.51 2.05
C VAL A 128 -7.57 -0.65 1.05
N SER A 129 -6.43 -1.22 0.61
CA SER A 129 -6.43 -2.37 -0.29
C SER A 129 -7.04 -3.63 0.34
N LEU A 130 -6.75 -3.89 1.63
CA LEU A 130 -7.29 -5.02 2.39
C LEU A 130 -8.80 -4.87 2.59
N PHE A 131 -9.26 -3.67 2.93
CA PHE A 131 -10.68 -3.37 3.09
C PHE A 131 -11.47 -3.65 1.80
N LEU A 132 -10.92 -3.25 0.65
CA LEU A 132 -11.52 -3.56 -0.65
C LEU A 132 -11.64 -5.06 -0.90
N MET A 133 -10.57 -5.82 -0.64
CA MET A 133 -10.59 -7.27 -0.81
C MET A 133 -11.53 -7.95 0.18
N GLN A 134 -11.55 -7.53 1.45
CA GLN A 134 -12.49 -8.03 2.44
C GLN A 134 -13.95 -7.79 2.01
N ALA A 135 -14.26 -6.62 1.44
CA ALA A 135 -15.61 -6.33 0.94
C ALA A 135 -16.02 -7.28 -0.20
N VAL A 136 -15.09 -7.61 -1.10
CA VAL A 136 -15.31 -8.61 -2.16
C VAL A 136 -15.54 -9.99 -1.55
N VAL A 137 -14.67 -10.44 -0.64
CA VAL A 137 -14.79 -11.74 0.03
C VAL A 137 -16.09 -11.86 0.82
N THR A 138 -16.50 -10.79 1.52
CA THR A 138 -17.75 -10.74 2.28
C THR A 138 -18.97 -10.96 1.39
N ARG A 139 -18.97 -10.39 0.18
CA ARG A 139 -20.05 -10.60 -0.80
C ARG A 139 -20.04 -11.98 -1.43
N MET A 140 -18.86 -12.63 -1.51
CA MET A 140 -18.71 -13.94 -2.13
C MET A 140 -18.98 -15.12 -1.18
N LEU A 141 -18.47 -15.04 0.05
CA LEU A 141 -18.40 -16.16 1.00
C LEU A 141 -19.02 -15.83 2.37
N GLY A 142 -19.51 -14.60 2.55
CA GLY A 142 -20.11 -14.14 3.80
C GLY A 142 -19.10 -13.50 4.78
N ARG A 143 -19.65 -12.97 5.88
CA ARG A 143 -18.90 -12.16 6.86
C ARG A 143 -17.86 -12.96 7.64
N LEU A 144 -18.15 -14.21 7.97
CA LEU A 144 -17.26 -15.02 8.81
C LEU A 144 -16.00 -15.43 8.03
N ALA A 145 -16.17 -15.84 6.77
CA ALA A 145 -15.06 -16.14 5.87
C ALA A 145 -14.17 -14.90 5.60
N SER A 146 -14.74 -13.70 5.54
CA SER A 146 -13.95 -12.49 5.30
C SER A 146 -13.08 -12.08 6.50
N TRP A 147 -13.51 -12.34 7.73
CA TRP A 147 -12.68 -12.17 8.93
C TRP A 147 -11.53 -13.17 8.99
N ILE A 148 -11.80 -14.45 8.66
CA ILE A 148 -10.74 -15.46 8.55
C ILE A 148 -9.73 -15.07 7.48
N PHE A 149 -10.21 -14.57 6.33
CA PHE A 149 -9.34 -14.07 5.25
C PHE A 149 -8.44 -12.94 5.72
N ILE A 150 -8.96 -11.94 6.45
CA ILE A 150 -8.11 -10.88 7.01
C ILE A 150 -7.06 -11.46 7.96
N ALA A 151 -7.48 -12.30 8.91
CA ALA A 151 -6.55 -12.87 9.88
C ALA A 151 -5.42 -13.65 9.19
N ALA A 152 -5.75 -14.42 8.16
CA ALA A 152 -4.78 -15.14 7.35
C ALA A 152 -3.84 -14.19 6.58
N VAL A 153 -4.36 -13.19 5.88
CA VAL A 153 -3.54 -12.25 5.10
C VAL A 153 -2.63 -11.41 6.00
N THR A 154 -3.14 -10.90 7.11
CA THR A 154 -2.35 -10.14 8.09
C THR A 154 -1.26 -11.03 8.70
N GLY A 155 -1.59 -12.28 9.08
CA GLY A 155 -0.61 -13.24 9.59
C GLY A 155 0.49 -13.57 8.57
N LEU A 156 0.11 -13.84 7.32
CA LEU A 156 1.05 -14.09 6.22
C LEU A 156 1.94 -12.87 5.93
N SER A 157 1.39 -11.66 6.02
CA SER A 157 2.16 -10.43 5.81
C SER A 157 3.21 -10.19 6.89
N GLY A 158 2.99 -10.70 8.10
CA GLY A 158 3.97 -10.63 9.20
C GLY A 158 5.01 -11.75 9.20
N PHE A 159 4.74 -12.89 8.54
CA PHE A 159 5.62 -14.06 8.57
C PHE A 159 6.86 -13.93 7.65
N GLY A 160 6.87 -12.95 6.75
CA GLY A 160 7.95 -12.70 5.79
C GLY A 160 8.78 -11.44 6.06
N ILE A 161 8.60 -10.83 7.24
CA ILE A 161 9.28 -9.60 7.69
C ILE A 161 10.34 -9.95 8.74
#